data_AF-A0A8S9LU74-F1
#
_entry.id   AF-A0A8S9LU74-F1
#
_cell.length_a   1.000
_cell.length_b   1.000
_cell.length_c   1.000
_cell.angle_alpha   90.00
_cell.angle_beta   90.00
_cell.angle_gamma   90.00
#
_symmetry.space_group_name_H-M   'P 1'
#
loop_
_entity.id
_entity.type
_entity.pdbx_description
1 polymer ?
#
loop_
_entity_poly.entity_id
_entity_poly.type
_entity_poly.pdbx_seq_one_letter_code
_entity_poly.pdbx_strand_id
1 'polypeptide(L)'
;MEYAAVVIGGSFLIEGASLLVAIQSVKKGAAQEGMTIRDYIWRGHDPTSVAVMTEDGAAVAGLAIAAASLVAVKMTGNAIYDPIGSIVVGNLLGMVAIFLIQRNRHALIGRAMDDQDMRKILHFLKNDSVVDALYDCKSEVIGPGSFRFKAEIDFNGQVVVQNYLKRTKHEEWAKLCGVFDKFREAAKKGDDSAMLNIMSNYGEEVVTALGSEVIRLEKQIRELVPGIQHVDIEAHNPMDQSL
;
A
#
# COMPACT_ATOMS: atom_id res chain seq x y z
N MET A 1 -31.51 -38.90 -13.07
CA MET A 1 -30.15 -39.41 -12.77
C MET A 1 -29.16 -39.04 -13.87
N GLU A 2 -29.46 -39.28 -15.16
CA GLU A 2 -28.55 -38.91 -16.26
C GLU A 2 -28.21 -37.42 -16.31
N TYR A 3 -29.21 -36.52 -16.24
CA TYR A 3 -28.95 -35.08 -16.26
C TYR A 3 -28.09 -34.60 -15.07
N ALA A 4 -28.28 -35.17 -13.89
CA ALA A 4 -27.49 -34.81 -12.70
C ALA A 4 -26.01 -35.23 -12.85
N ALA A 5 -25.76 -36.42 -13.40
CA ALA A 5 -24.41 -36.89 -13.66
C ALA A 5 -23.70 -36.06 -14.73
N VAL A 6 -24.43 -35.65 -15.78
CA VAL A 6 -23.90 -34.76 -16.83
C VAL A 6 -23.54 -33.39 -16.27
N VAL A 7 -24.41 -32.81 -15.43
CA VAL A 7 -24.15 -31.51 -14.79
C VAL A 7 -22.93 -31.60 -13.86
N ILE A 8 -22.87 -32.60 -12.99
CA ILE A 8 -21.72 -32.79 -12.08
C ILE A 8 -20.43 -32.98 -12.87
N GLY A 9 -20.43 -33.82 -13.90
CA GLY A 9 -19.26 -34.05 -14.74
C GLY A 9 -18.80 -32.80 -15.49
N GLY A 10 -19.75 -32.06 -16.08
CA GLY A 10 -19.46 -30.81 -16.78
C GLY A 10 -18.90 -29.74 -15.84
N SER A 11 -19.53 -29.52 -14.68
CA SER A 11 -19.05 -28.58 -13.67
C SER A 11 -17.68 -28.98 -13.15
N PHE A 12 -17.43 -30.26 -12.85
CA PHE A 12 -16.13 -30.71 -12.35
C PHE A 12 -14.99 -30.46 -13.33
N LEU A 13 -15.23 -30.61 -14.64
CA LEU A 13 -14.23 -30.31 -15.67
C LEU A 13 -13.95 -28.82 -15.78
N ILE A 14 -14.98 -27.97 -15.77
CA ILE A 14 -14.84 -26.52 -15.89
C ILE A 14 -14.15 -25.95 -14.65
N GLU A 15 -14.66 -26.28 -13.46
CA GLU A 15 -14.10 -25.82 -12.18
C GLU A 15 -12.70 -26.38 -11.96
N GLY A 16 -12.45 -27.64 -12.34
CA GLY A 16 -11.13 -28.24 -12.26
C GLY A 16 -10.10 -27.55 -13.17
N ALA A 17 -10.50 -27.14 -14.38
CA ALA A 17 -9.63 -26.38 -15.26
C ALA A 17 -9.32 -24.99 -14.69
N SER A 18 -10.33 -24.29 -14.15
CA SER A 18 -10.15 -22.99 -13.49
C SER A 18 -9.21 -23.09 -12.28
N LEU A 19 -9.41 -24.09 -11.42
CA LEU A 19 -8.57 -24.35 -10.26
C LEU A 19 -7.11 -24.61 -10.65
N LEU A 20 -6.86 -25.35 -11.72
CA LEU A 20 -5.49 -25.59 -12.20
C LEU A 20 -4.81 -24.28 -12.62
N VAL A 21 -5.53 -23.37 -13.28
CA VAL A 21 -5.03 -22.05 -13.65
C VAL A 21 -4.77 -21.21 -12.40
N ALA A 22 -5.70 -21.20 -11.45
CA ALA A 22 -5.55 -20.46 -10.19
C ALA A 22 -4.33 -20.93 -9.38
N ILE A 23 -4.12 -22.25 -9.27
CA ILE A 23 -2.94 -22.83 -8.62
C ILE A 23 -1.65 -22.40 -9.33
N GLN A 24 -1.64 -22.36 -10.66
CA GLN A 24 -0.47 -21.89 -11.41
C GLN A 24 -0.19 -20.40 -11.16
N SER A 25 -1.22 -19.56 -11.08
CA SER A 25 -1.08 -18.13 -10.75
C SER A 25 -0.51 -17.94 -9.35
N VAL A 26 -1.03 -18.65 -8.35
CA VAL A 26 -0.51 -18.66 -6.98
C VAL A 26 0.94 -19.14 -6.92
N LYS A 27 1.28 -20.21 -7.65
CA LYS A 27 2.65 -20.74 -7.71
C LYS A 27 3.63 -19.76 -8.36
N LYS A 28 3.20 -19.05 -9.42
CA LYS A 28 4.02 -18.01 -10.05
C LYS A 28 4.26 -16.83 -9.10
N GLY A 29 3.23 -16.36 -8.40
CA GLY A 29 3.36 -15.30 -7.39
C GLY A 29 4.28 -15.70 -6.24
N ALA A 30 4.12 -16.91 -5.70
CA ALA A 30 4.99 -17.44 -4.66
C ALA A 30 6.47 -17.51 -5.10
N ALA A 31 6.72 -17.92 -6.34
CA ALA A 31 8.08 -17.98 -6.89
C ALA A 31 8.71 -16.59 -7.09
N GLN A 32 7.91 -15.57 -7.47
CA GLN A 32 8.38 -14.19 -7.59
C GLN A 32 8.75 -13.59 -6.24
N GLU A 33 8.05 -13.97 -5.17
CA GLU A 33 8.33 -13.53 -3.80
C GLU A 33 9.34 -14.42 -3.05
N GLY A 34 9.83 -15.49 -3.67
CA GLY A 34 10.75 -16.44 -3.03
C GLY A 34 10.15 -17.21 -1.84
N MET A 35 8.82 -17.34 -1.79
CA MET A 35 8.08 -17.97 -0.69
C MET A 35 7.58 -19.37 -1.06
N THR A 36 7.36 -20.21 -0.03
CA THR A 36 6.66 -21.49 -0.19
C THR A 36 5.18 -21.23 -0.54
N ILE A 37 4.55 -22.09 -1.33
CA ILE A 37 3.12 -21.96 -1.71
C ILE A 37 2.20 -21.83 -0.48
N ARG A 38 2.47 -22.59 0.61
CA ARG A 38 1.72 -22.47 1.86
C ARG A 38 1.88 -21.10 2.51
N ASP A 39 3.10 -20.58 2.53
CA ASP A 39 3.37 -19.25 3.08
C ASP A 39 2.75 -18.17 2.21
N TYR A 40 2.73 -18.32 0.89
CA TYR A 40 2.07 -17.38 -0.01
C TYR A 40 0.54 -17.41 0.12
N ILE A 41 -0.07 -18.59 0.27
CA ILE A 41 -1.51 -18.67 0.61
C ILE A 41 -1.79 -17.99 1.95
N TRP A 42 -0.85 -18.10 2.91
CA TRP A 42 -1.04 -17.55 4.23
C TRP A 42 -0.67 -16.06 4.39
N ARG A 43 0.33 -15.57 3.65
CA ARG A 43 1.01 -14.27 3.82
C ARG A 43 1.21 -13.51 2.52
N GLY A 44 0.98 -14.12 1.36
CA GLY A 44 1.26 -13.53 0.05
C GLY A 44 0.50 -12.23 -0.20
N HIS A 45 1.07 -11.39 -1.07
CA HIS A 45 0.55 -10.06 -1.37
C HIS A 45 -0.63 -10.03 -2.36
N ASP A 46 -0.95 -11.14 -3.02
CA ASP A 46 -2.09 -11.21 -3.95
C ASP A 46 -3.30 -11.91 -3.30
N PRO A 47 -4.17 -11.17 -2.60
CA PRO A 47 -5.38 -11.73 -2.01
C PRO A 47 -6.36 -12.24 -3.08
N THR A 48 -6.32 -11.69 -4.30
CA THR A 48 -7.24 -12.04 -5.37
C THR A 48 -6.94 -13.43 -5.91
N SER A 49 -5.69 -13.73 -6.24
CA SER A 49 -5.31 -15.08 -6.70
C SER A 49 -5.58 -16.15 -5.66
N VAL A 50 -5.33 -15.86 -4.38
CA VAL A 50 -5.62 -16.80 -3.28
C VAL A 50 -7.13 -16.98 -3.09
N ALA A 51 -7.92 -15.91 -3.24
CA ALA A 51 -9.37 -15.98 -3.13
C ALA A 51 -9.97 -16.88 -4.22
N VAL A 52 -9.60 -16.65 -5.48
CA VAL A 52 -10.07 -17.44 -6.63
C VAL A 52 -9.68 -18.91 -6.47
N MET A 53 -8.43 -19.21 -6.08
CA MET A 53 -8.00 -20.59 -5.84
C MET A 53 -8.81 -21.27 -4.72
N THR A 54 -9.16 -20.52 -3.68
CA THR A 54 -9.95 -21.06 -2.55
C THR A 54 -11.41 -21.29 -2.96
N GLU A 55 -11.98 -20.39 -3.76
CA GLU A 55 -13.34 -20.49 -4.29
C GLU A 55 -13.49 -21.70 -5.23
N ASP A 56 -12.67 -21.78 -6.28
CA ASP A 56 -12.66 -22.89 -7.23
C ASP A 56 -12.35 -24.22 -6.51
N GLY A 57 -11.43 -24.18 -5.54
CA GLY A 57 -11.09 -25.33 -4.71
C GLY A 57 -12.27 -25.83 -3.88
N ALA A 58 -13.05 -24.91 -3.30
CA ALA A 58 -14.25 -25.22 -2.55
C ALA A 58 -15.36 -25.77 -3.46
N ALA A 59 -15.50 -25.23 -4.67
CA ALA A 59 -16.46 -25.71 -5.66
C ALA A 59 -16.16 -27.16 -6.08
N VAL A 60 -14.92 -27.45 -6.44
CA VAL A 60 -14.47 -28.81 -6.81
C VAL A 60 -14.64 -29.79 -5.64
N ALA A 61 -14.26 -29.40 -4.42
CA ALA A 61 -14.42 -30.24 -3.24
C ALA A 61 -15.89 -30.47 -2.88
N GLY A 62 -16.74 -29.44 -2.99
CA GLY A 62 -18.18 -29.56 -2.79
C GLY A 62 -18.83 -30.52 -3.80
N LEU A 63 -18.44 -30.44 -5.08
CA LEU A 63 -18.87 -31.37 -6.12
C LEU A 63 -18.43 -32.81 -5.82
N ALA A 64 -17.20 -33.00 -5.34
CA ALA A 64 -16.70 -34.33 -4.97
C ALA A 64 -17.50 -34.93 -3.79
N ILE A 65 -17.84 -34.12 -2.79
CA ILE A 65 -18.65 -34.55 -1.64
C ILE A 65 -20.09 -34.89 -2.07
N ALA A 66 -20.69 -34.06 -2.93
CA ALA A 66 -22.02 -34.31 -3.47
C ALA A 66 -22.06 -35.59 -4.32
N ALA A 67 -21.06 -35.79 -5.18
CA ALA A 67 -20.92 -37.01 -5.98
C ALA A 67 -20.74 -38.25 -5.11
N ALA A 68 -19.89 -38.19 -4.08
CA ALA A 68 -19.68 -39.29 -3.14
C ALA A 68 -20.97 -39.64 -2.37
N SER A 69 -21.75 -38.64 -1.97
CA SER A 69 -23.03 -38.82 -1.27
C SER A 69 -24.04 -39.51 -2.17
N LEU A 70 -24.15 -39.10 -3.44
CA LEU A 70 -25.04 -39.72 -4.43
C LEU A 70 -24.64 -41.19 -4.71
N VAL A 71 -23.34 -41.48 -4.82
CA VAL A 71 -22.83 -42.85 -4.99
C VAL A 71 -23.14 -43.69 -3.75
N ALA A 72 -22.97 -43.14 -2.55
CA ALA A 72 -23.28 -43.83 -1.29
C ALA A 72 -24.77 -44.19 -1.19
N VAL A 73 -25.68 -43.27 -1.53
CA VAL A 73 -27.13 -43.55 -1.60
C VAL A 73 -27.41 -44.68 -2.58
N LYS A 74 -26.78 -44.67 -3.76
CA LYS A 74 -27.00 -45.70 -4.78
C LYS A 74 -26.52 -47.08 -4.35
N MET A 75 -25.39 -47.17 -3.63
CA MET A 75 -24.83 -48.45 -3.18
C MET A 75 -25.50 -48.99 -1.92
N THR A 76 -25.87 -48.13 -0.97
CA THR A 76 -26.45 -48.55 0.31
C THR A 76 -27.98 -48.60 0.28
N GLY A 77 -28.62 -47.95 -0.70
CA GLY A 77 -30.08 -47.78 -0.77
C GLY A 77 -30.66 -46.85 0.30
N ASN A 78 -29.81 -46.26 1.17
CA ASN A 78 -30.24 -45.39 2.25
C ASN A 78 -30.17 -43.93 1.84
N ALA A 79 -31.32 -43.24 1.81
CA ALA A 79 -31.42 -41.83 1.43
C ALA A 79 -30.77 -40.86 2.43
N ILE A 80 -30.44 -41.30 3.66
CA ILE A 80 -29.83 -40.45 4.71
C ILE A 80 -28.49 -39.85 4.29
N TYR A 81 -27.75 -40.50 3.38
CA TYR A 81 -26.44 -40.00 2.94
C TYR A 81 -26.52 -38.70 2.14
N ASP A 82 -27.65 -38.40 1.49
CA ASP A 82 -27.83 -37.17 0.71
C ASP A 82 -28.00 -35.91 1.58
N PRO A 83 -28.85 -35.90 2.63
CA PRO A 83 -28.87 -34.82 3.62
C PRO A 83 -27.54 -34.63 4.36
N ILE A 84 -26.85 -35.72 4.72
CA ILE A 84 -25.54 -35.62 5.38
C ILE A 84 -24.53 -34.93 4.45
N GLY A 85 -24.47 -35.37 3.19
CA GLY A 85 -23.63 -34.74 2.17
C GLY A 85 -23.91 -33.24 2.03
N SER A 86 -25.18 -32.85 1.98
CA SER A 86 -25.61 -31.45 1.88
C SER A 86 -25.17 -30.61 3.08
N ILE A 87 -25.26 -31.15 4.31
CA ILE A 87 -24.79 -30.47 5.52
C ILE A 87 -23.27 -30.28 5.48
N VAL A 88 -22.52 -31.29 5.02
CA VAL A 88 -21.06 -31.19 4.90
C VAL A 88 -20.65 -30.13 3.87
N VAL A 89 -21.31 -30.09 2.72
CA VAL A 89 -21.10 -29.04 1.71
C VAL A 89 -21.43 -27.65 2.27
N GLY A 90 -22.54 -27.51 2.99
CA GLY A 90 -22.89 -26.25 3.65
C GLY A 90 -21.83 -25.76 4.65
N ASN A 91 -21.27 -26.68 5.45
CA ASN A 91 -20.18 -26.34 6.37
C ASN A 91 -18.88 -25.96 5.65
N LEU A 92 -18.53 -26.67 4.57
CA LEU A 92 -17.39 -26.34 3.72
C LEU A 92 -17.50 -24.92 3.18
N LEU A 93 -18.64 -24.57 2.58
CA LEU A 93 -18.89 -23.24 2.02
C LEU A 93 -18.87 -22.16 3.11
N GLY A 94 -19.46 -22.43 4.29
CA GLY A 94 -19.41 -21.52 5.43
C GLY A 94 -17.98 -21.24 5.91
N MET A 95 -17.15 -22.27 6.02
CA MET A 95 -15.75 -22.12 6.42
C MET A 95 -14.94 -21.31 5.40
N VAL A 96 -15.13 -21.58 4.11
CA VAL A 96 -14.47 -20.84 3.01
C VAL A 96 -14.92 -19.39 2.99
N ALA A 97 -16.22 -19.12 3.16
CA ALA A 97 -16.74 -17.76 3.24
C ALA A 97 -16.11 -16.97 4.40
N ILE A 98 -16.03 -17.56 5.61
CA ILE A 98 -15.39 -16.92 6.76
C ILE A 98 -13.91 -16.64 6.48
N PHE A 99 -13.20 -17.59 5.87
CA PHE A 99 -11.80 -17.42 5.48
C PHE A 99 -11.61 -16.25 4.51
N LEU A 100 -12.44 -16.18 3.45
CA LEU A 100 -12.40 -15.09 2.46
C LEU A 100 -12.75 -13.74 3.09
N ILE A 101 -13.74 -13.69 3.99
CA ILE A 101 -14.09 -12.46 4.73
C ILE A 101 -12.89 -11.96 5.53
N GLN A 102 -12.23 -12.84 6.29
CA GLN A 102 -11.07 -12.44 7.08
C GLN A 102 -9.92 -11.97 6.18
N ARG A 103 -9.69 -12.63 5.04
CA ARG A 103 -8.66 -12.24 4.06
C ARG A 103 -8.92 -10.87 3.46
N ASN A 104 -10.13 -10.66 2.95
CA ASN A 104 -10.54 -9.41 2.35
C ASN A 104 -10.54 -8.28 3.37
N ARG A 105 -10.92 -8.55 4.62
CA ARG A 105 -10.83 -7.54 5.69
C ARG A 105 -9.40 -7.06 5.89
N HIS A 106 -8.40 -7.94 5.92
CA HIS A 106 -7.00 -7.53 6.06
C HIS A 106 -6.47 -6.79 4.82
N ALA A 107 -7.03 -7.05 3.63
CA ALA A 107 -6.70 -6.29 2.42
C ALA A 107 -7.35 -4.89 2.45
N LEU A 108 -8.59 -4.79 2.92
CA LEU A 108 -9.37 -3.54 3.00
C LEU A 108 -8.91 -2.62 4.13
N ILE A 109 -8.31 -3.15 5.20
CA ILE A 109 -7.76 -2.34 6.30
C ILE A 109 -6.46 -1.61 5.87
N GLY A 110 -5.95 -1.87 4.66
CA GLY A 110 -4.72 -1.28 4.16
C GLY A 110 -3.52 -1.99 4.76
N ARG A 111 -2.92 -2.91 4.01
CA ARG A 111 -1.65 -3.50 4.44
C ARG A 111 -0.57 -2.43 4.38
N ALA A 112 0.29 -2.39 5.40
CA ALA A 112 1.53 -1.64 5.34
C ALA A 112 2.49 -2.28 4.33
N MET A 113 3.40 -1.48 3.79
CA MET A 113 4.54 -1.96 3.01
C MET A 113 5.45 -2.84 3.88
N ASP A 114 6.27 -3.68 3.24
CA ASP A 114 7.19 -4.57 3.95
C ASP A 114 8.10 -3.79 4.91
N ASP A 115 8.33 -4.38 6.09
CA ASP A 115 9.10 -3.74 7.16
C ASP A 115 10.54 -3.41 6.73
N GLN A 116 11.13 -4.18 5.81
CA GLN A 116 12.48 -3.91 5.32
C GLN A 116 12.53 -2.63 4.50
N ASP A 117 11.56 -2.43 3.60
CA ASP A 117 11.49 -1.23 2.78
C ASP A 117 11.09 -0.01 3.61
N MET A 118 10.16 -0.18 4.56
CA MET A 118 9.84 0.86 5.54
C MET A 118 11.08 1.30 6.32
N ARG A 119 11.90 0.36 6.82
CA ARG A 119 13.15 0.68 7.53
C ARG A 119 14.16 1.43 6.66
N LYS A 120 14.28 1.11 5.36
CA LYS A 120 15.18 1.84 4.45
C LYS A 120 14.79 3.31 4.35
N ILE A 121 13.49 3.59 4.20
CA ILE A 121 12.97 4.96 4.09
C ILE A 121 13.16 5.71 5.41
N LEU A 122 12.82 5.09 6.53
CA LEU A 122 13.01 5.68 7.85
C LEU A 122 14.49 5.99 8.11
N HIS A 123 15.40 5.09 7.73
CA HIS A 123 16.83 5.31 7.86
C HIS A 123 17.31 6.45 6.94
N PHE A 124 16.80 6.53 5.71
CA PHE A 124 17.10 7.63 4.80
C PHE A 124 16.64 8.98 5.37
N LEU A 125 15.37 9.09 5.78
CA LEU A 125 14.79 10.31 6.34
C LEU A 125 15.53 10.76 7.60
N LYS A 126 15.85 9.85 8.52
CA LYS A 126 16.59 10.17 9.76
C LYS A 126 18.03 10.63 9.54
N ASN A 127 18.63 10.31 8.40
CA ASN A 127 20.01 10.70 8.09
C ASN A 127 20.09 11.92 7.16
N ASP A 128 18.96 12.44 6.68
CA ASP A 128 18.96 13.64 5.85
C ASP A 128 19.03 14.88 6.73
N SER A 129 20.02 15.74 6.47
CA SER A 129 20.26 16.97 7.24
C SER A 129 19.10 17.98 7.24
N VAL A 130 18.16 17.86 6.30
CA VAL A 130 16.97 18.72 6.22
C VAL A 130 15.89 18.28 7.21
N VAL A 131 15.91 17.03 7.66
CA VAL A 131 14.93 16.46 8.58
C VAL A 131 15.45 16.60 10.01
N ASP A 132 14.76 17.37 10.85
CA ASP A 132 15.12 17.55 12.26
C ASP A 132 14.49 16.46 13.13
N ALA A 133 13.21 16.16 12.89
CA ALA A 133 12.47 15.09 13.56
C ALA A 133 11.47 14.42 12.61
N LEU A 134 11.12 13.17 12.93
CA LEU A 134 10.19 12.33 12.18
C LEU A 134 9.09 11.86 13.14
N TYR A 135 7.83 12.18 12.84
CA TYR A 135 6.71 11.98 13.76
C TYR A 135 5.82 10.82 13.33
N ASP A 136 4.99 11.03 12.31
CA ASP A 136 4.09 10.02 11.78
C ASP A 136 4.63 9.49 10.45
N CYS A 137 4.67 8.18 10.29
CA CYS A 137 5.12 7.52 9.08
C CYS A 137 4.21 6.34 8.80
N LYS A 138 3.42 6.45 7.73
CA LYS A 138 2.44 5.44 7.33
C LYS A 138 2.70 5.01 5.90
N SER A 139 2.45 3.74 5.65
CA SER A 139 2.45 3.18 4.31
C SER A 139 1.20 2.36 4.09
N GLU A 140 0.73 2.34 2.85
CA GLU A 140 -0.45 1.58 2.43
C GLU A 140 -0.21 0.96 1.06
N VAL A 141 -0.59 -0.30 0.91
CA VAL A 141 -0.63 -1.00 -0.38
C VAL A 141 -1.84 -0.51 -1.16
N ILE A 142 -1.61 0.17 -2.29
CA ILE A 142 -2.67 0.63 -3.21
C ILE A 142 -2.91 -0.36 -4.36
N GLY A 143 -1.99 -1.30 -4.58
CA GLY A 143 -2.12 -2.34 -5.59
C GLY A 143 -0.97 -3.35 -5.53
N PRO A 144 -0.98 -4.39 -6.38
CA PRO A 144 0.09 -5.39 -6.42
C PRO A 144 1.45 -4.72 -6.68
N GLY A 145 2.34 -4.78 -5.69
CA GLY A 145 3.67 -4.14 -5.74
C GLY A 145 3.64 -2.60 -5.81
N SER A 146 2.50 -1.97 -5.53
CA SER A 146 2.32 -0.51 -5.59
C SER A 146 1.93 0.03 -4.21
N PHE A 147 2.71 1.00 -3.72
CA PHE A 147 2.58 1.54 -2.35
C PHE A 147 2.38 3.06 -2.36
N ARG A 148 1.66 3.53 -1.34
CA ARG A 148 1.57 4.94 -0.94
C ARG A 148 2.33 5.10 0.38
N PHE A 149 3.14 6.14 0.48
CA PHE A 149 3.86 6.49 1.69
C PHE A 149 3.51 7.92 2.10
N LYS A 150 3.21 8.12 3.39
CA LYS A 150 3.01 9.43 3.99
C LYS A 150 3.92 9.58 5.20
N ALA A 151 4.57 10.74 5.31
CA ALA A 151 5.35 11.09 6.49
C ALA A 151 5.13 12.53 6.94
N GLU A 152 5.13 12.73 8.25
CA GLU A 152 5.22 14.04 8.89
C GLU A 152 6.62 14.26 9.46
N ILE A 153 7.25 15.35 9.05
CA ILE A 153 8.61 15.72 9.46
C ILE A 153 8.70 17.16 9.94
N ASP A 154 9.61 17.40 10.89
CA ASP A 154 10.11 18.74 11.15
C ASP A 154 11.27 19.05 10.22
N PHE A 155 11.22 20.23 9.60
CA PHE A 155 12.27 20.70 8.71
C PHE A 155 13.27 21.56 9.47
N ASN A 156 14.56 21.29 9.26
CA ASN A 156 15.62 22.19 9.69
C ASN A 156 15.68 23.41 8.75
N GLY A 157 14.98 24.48 9.13
CA GLY A 157 14.87 25.70 8.32
C GLY A 157 16.21 26.32 7.92
N GLN A 158 17.26 26.19 8.75
CA GLN A 158 18.60 26.66 8.41
C GLN A 158 19.18 25.87 7.24
N VAL A 159 19.07 24.54 7.27
CA VAL A 159 19.59 23.67 6.21
C VAL A 159 18.77 23.82 4.92
N VAL A 160 17.45 23.99 5.02
CA VAL A 160 16.57 24.29 3.86
C VAL A 160 17.09 25.52 3.10
N VAL A 161 17.28 26.64 3.81
CA VAL A 161 17.78 27.88 3.19
C VAL A 161 19.20 27.70 2.66
N GLN A 162 20.09 27.04 3.42
CA GLN A 162 21.45 26.77 2.96
C GLN A 162 21.49 25.94 1.68
N ASN A 163 20.66 24.90 1.57
CA ASN A 163 20.59 24.02 0.41
C ASN A 163 19.98 24.72 -0.79
N TYR A 164 18.92 25.51 -0.59
CA TYR A 164 18.33 26.34 -1.63
C TYR A 164 19.38 27.29 -2.21
N LEU A 165 20.05 28.05 -1.35
CA LEU A 165 21.09 28.99 -1.75
C LEU A 165 22.30 28.35 -2.43
N LYS A 166 22.66 27.11 -2.09
CA LYS A 166 23.73 26.34 -2.77
C LYS A 166 23.31 25.88 -4.17
N ARG A 167 22.02 25.56 -4.37
CA ARG A 167 21.50 25.08 -5.65
C ARG A 167 21.23 26.22 -6.62
N THR A 168 20.81 27.37 -6.11
CA THR A 168 20.55 28.51 -6.98
C THR A 168 21.83 29.25 -7.32
N LYS A 169 21.97 29.65 -8.58
CA LYS A 169 23.17 30.31 -9.10
C LYS A 169 23.44 31.61 -8.33
N HIS A 170 24.71 32.03 -8.32
CA HIS A 170 25.25 33.20 -7.61
C HIS A 170 24.45 34.51 -7.72
N GLU A 171 23.62 34.68 -8.76
CA GLU A 171 22.77 35.86 -8.98
C GLU A 171 21.59 35.97 -7.99
N GLU A 172 21.00 34.86 -7.56
CA GLU A 172 19.92 34.90 -6.55
C GLU A 172 20.46 35.08 -5.13
N TRP A 173 21.66 34.57 -4.85
CA TRP A 173 22.39 34.89 -3.61
C TRP A 173 22.57 36.41 -3.46
N ALA A 174 22.91 37.11 -4.54
CA ALA A 174 23.03 38.57 -4.54
C ALA A 174 21.69 39.27 -4.29
N LYS A 175 20.57 38.74 -4.82
CA LYS A 175 19.22 39.25 -4.52
C LYS A 175 18.88 39.06 -3.04
N LEU A 176 19.14 37.90 -2.46
CA LEU A 176 18.81 37.55 -1.08
C LEU A 176 19.71 38.30 -0.08
N CYS A 177 21.00 38.49 -0.38
CA CYS A 177 21.86 39.39 0.38
C CYS A 177 21.40 40.85 0.26
N GLY A 178 20.93 41.27 -0.92
CA GLY A 178 20.35 42.60 -1.14
C GLY A 178 19.02 42.82 -0.42
N VAL A 179 18.33 41.76 0.03
CA VAL A 179 17.13 41.88 0.88
C VAL A 179 17.48 42.55 2.20
N PHE A 180 18.62 42.22 2.82
CA PHE A 180 19.03 42.85 4.09
C PHE A 180 19.29 44.35 3.93
N ASP A 181 19.91 44.77 2.83
CA ASP A 181 20.16 46.19 2.55
C ASP A 181 18.86 46.95 2.29
N LYS A 182 17.95 46.37 1.49
CA LYS A 182 16.62 46.92 1.24
C LYS A 182 15.78 47.00 2.52
N PHE A 183 15.85 45.98 3.37
CA PHE A 183 15.14 45.93 4.65
C PHE A 183 15.66 47.02 5.59
N ARG A 184 16.99 47.17 5.69
CA ARG A 184 17.63 48.24 6.48
C ARG A 184 17.25 49.63 5.96
N GLU A 185 17.14 49.81 4.65
CA GLU A 185 16.74 51.09 4.06
C GLU A 185 15.27 51.41 4.31
N ALA A 186 14.37 50.45 4.13
CA ALA A 186 12.95 50.60 4.42
C ALA A 186 12.69 50.91 5.90
N ALA A 187 13.38 50.19 6.80
CA ALA A 187 13.30 50.42 8.25
C ALA A 187 13.77 51.82 8.65
N LYS A 188 14.79 52.37 7.99
CA LYS A 188 15.26 53.75 8.23
C LYS A 188 14.28 54.81 7.75
N LYS A 189 13.53 54.53 6.69
CA LYS A 189 12.54 55.46 6.11
C LYS A 189 11.18 55.39 6.81
N GLY A 190 10.95 54.40 7.69
CA GLY A 190 9.65 54.19 8.33
C GLY A 190 8.54 53.85 7.35
N ASP A 191 8.90 53.22 6.22
CA ASP A 191 7.96 52.85 5.16
C ASP A 191 7.46 51.41 5.39
N ASP A 192 6.34 51.29 6.10
CA ASP A 192 5.71 50.02 6.41
C ASP A 192 5.29 49.24 5.16
N SER A 193 4.96 49.92 4.05
CA SER A 193 4.56 49.28 2.79
C SER A 193 5.76 48.65 2.08
N ALA A 194 6.89 49.34 2.06
CA ALA A 194 8.15 48.79 1.56
C ALA A 194 8.60 47.59 2.40
N MET A 195 8.46 47.67 3.73
CA MET A 195 8.83 46.57 4.62
C MET A 195 7.94 45.34 4.41
N LEU A 196 6.62 45.53 4.30
CA LEU A 196 5.69 44.44 4.01
C LEU A 196 6.02 43.76 2.67
N ASN A 197 6.28 44.52 1.61
CA ASN A 197 6.66 43.97 0.32
C ASN A 197 7.94 43.11 0.40
N ILE A 198 8.95 43.58 1.15
CA ILE A 198 10.20 42.83 1.34
C ILE A 198 9.93 41.52 2.10
N MET A 199 9.16 41.57 3.18
CA MET A 199 8.83 40.37 3.97
C MET A 199 7.99 39.38 3.19
N SER A 200 7.06 39.84 2.34
CA SER A 200 6.27 38.98 1.46
C SER A 200 7.15 38.26 0.44
N ASN A 201 8.06 38.97 -0.24
CA ASN A 201 8.99 38.36 -1.20
C ASN A 201 9.91 37.34 -0.51
N TYR A 202 10.42 37.66 0.69
CA TYR A 202 11.22 36.71 1.46
C TYR A 202 10.40 35.47 1.86
N GLY A 203 9.14 35.65 2.25
CA GLY A 203 8.24 34.54 2.56
C GLY A 203 8.01 33.61 1.36
N GLU A 204 7.82 34.18 0.16
CA GLU A 204 7.68 33.41 -1.08
C GLU A 204 8.92 32.56 -1.39
N GLU A 205 10.12 33.11 -1.21
CA GLU A 205 11.38 32.39 -1.39
C GLU A 205 11.56 31.25 -0.38
N VAL A 206 11.18 31.46 0.89
CA VAL A 206 11.25 30.41 1.93
C VAL A 206 10.29 29.27 1.62
N VAL A 207 9.05 29.58 1.20
CA VAL A 207 8.08 28.56 0.80
C VAL A 207 8.58 27.78 -0.42
N THR A 208 9.18 28.47 -1.39
CA THR A 208 9.77 27.83 -2.59
C THR A 208 10.95 26.92 -2.24
N ALA A 209 11.81 27.35 -1.32
CA ALA A 209 12.93 26.57 -0.82
C ALA A 209 12.47 25.29 -0.13
N LEU A 210 11.44 25.40 0.74
CA LEU A 210 10.85 24.26 1.42
C LEU A 210 10.23 23.26 0.44
N GLY A 211 9.43 23.73 -0.51
CA GLY A 211 8.82 22.88 -1.53
C GLY A 211 9.87 22.14 -2.38
N SER A 212 11.00 22.79 -2.67
CA SER A 212 12.11 22.16 -3.38
C SER A 212 12.77 21.02 -2.60
N GLU A 213 12.87 21.13 -1.28
CA GLU A 213 13.36 20.04 -0.43
C GLU A 213 12.36 18.89 -0.32
N VAL A 214 11.07 19.18 -0.21
CA VAL A 214 10.00 18.16 -0.24
C VAL A 214 10.09 17.32 -1.51
N ILE A 215 10.13 17.97 -2.68
CA ILE A 215 10.22 17.29 -3.98
C ILE A 215 11.50 16.42 -4.06
N ARG A 216 12.62 16.89 -3.51
CA ARG A 216 13.86 16.12 -3.47
C ARG A 216 13.70 14.86 -2.62
N LEU A 217 13.17 14.98 -1.41
CA LEU A 217 12.97 13.86 -0.50
C LEU A 217 11.99 12.84 -1.12
N GLU A 218 10.88 13.31 -1.70
CA GLU A 218 9.93 12.44 -2.41
C GLU A 218 10.60 11.63 -3.52
N LYS A 219 11.41 12.29 -4.35
CA LYS A 219 12.13 11.64 -5.44
C LYS A 219 13.10 10.58 -4.93
N GLN A 220 13.87 10.88 -3.90
CA GLN A 220 14.84 9.93 -3.33
C GLN A 220 14.14 8.72 -2.68
N ILE A 221 12.97 8.92 -2.06
CA ILE A 221 12.15 7.81 -1.53
C ILE A 221 11.67 6.90 -2.66
N ARG A 222 11.19 7.46 -3.79
CA ARG A 222 10.78 6.68 -4.96
C ARG A 222 11.94 5.90 -5.60
N GLU A 223 13.14 6.47 -5.59
CA GLU A 223 14.35 5.79 -6.08
C GLU A 223 14.81 4.66 -5.14
N LEU A 224 14.65 4.83 -3.82
CA LEU A 224 14.99 3.80 -2.83
C LEU A 224 14.06 2.59 -2.89
N VAL A 225 12.76 2.82 -3.10
CA VAL A 225 11.74 1.78 -3.17
C VAL A 225 10.89 1.99 -4.44
N PRO A 226 11.25 1.35 -5.57
CA PRO A 226 10.59 1.56 -6.86
C PRO A 226 9.10 1.23 -6.90
N GLY A 227 8.59 0.47 -5.93
CA GLY A 227 7.16 0.18 -5.79
C GLY A 227 6.33 1.36 -5.26
N ILE A 228 6.95 2.42 -4.73
CA ILE A 228 6.22 3.57 -4.19
C ILE A 228 5.80 4.49 -5.33
N GLN A 229 4.49 4.59 -5.57
CA GLN A 229 3.95 5.47 -6.59
C GLN A 229 3.64 6.87 -6.05
N HIS A 230 3.20 6.94 -4.80
CA HIS A 230 2.75 8.18 -4.16
C HIS A 230 3.54 8.38 -2.87
N VAL A 231 4.20 9.52 -2.76
CA VAL A 231 4.92 9.96 -1.56
C VAL A 231 4.34 11.29 -1.18
N ASP A 232 3.94 11.44 0.08
CA ASP A 232 3.40 12.66 0.63
C ASP A 232 4.21 13.02 1.89
N ILE A 233 4.85 14.18 1.88
CA ILE A 233 5.67 14.65 3.00
C ILE A 233 5.07 15.96 3.48
N GLU A 234 4.57 15.94 4.71
CA GLU A 234 3.95 17.08 5.35
C GLU A 234 4.86 17.61 6.45
N ALA A 235 4.82 18.93 6.66
CA ALA A 235 5.46 19.54 7.81
C ALA A 235 4.64 19.21 9.06
N HIS A 236 5.29 18.69 10.10
CA HIS A 236 4.61 18.44 11.35
C HIS A 236 4.11 19.76 11.95
N ASN A 237 2.82 19.79 12.29
CA ASN A 237 2.22 20.94 12.96
C ASN A 237 1.97 20.58 14.43
N PRO A 238 2.73 21.13 15.39
CA PRO A 238 2.56 20.79 16.81
C PRO A 238 1.19 21.25 17.37
N MET A 239 0.46 22.09 16.65
CA MET A 239 -0.90 22.52 16.99
C MET A 239 -1.98 21.53 16.54
N ASP A 240 -1.65 20.55 15.71
CA ASP A 240 -2.54 19.45 15.33
C ASP A 240 -2.43 18.31 16.36
N GLN A 241 -2.75 18.62 17.61
CA GLN A 241 -3.13 17.59 18.57
C GLN A 241 -4.62 17.29 18.37
N SER A 242 -4.95 16.56 17.31
CA SER A 242 -6.29 15.99 17.14
C SER A 242 -6.37 14.61 17.82
N LEU A 243 -7.05 14.62 18.98
CA LEU A 243 -7.97 13.61 19.56
C LEU A 243 -7.89 12.14 19.10
#